data_AF-A0A9E3J7Q8-F1
#
_entry.id   AF-A0A9E3J7Q8-F1
#
_cell.length_a   1.000
_cell.length_b   1.000
_cell.length_c   1.000
_cell.angle_alpha   90.00
_cell.angle_beta   90.00
_cell.angle_gamma   90.00
#
_symmetry.space_group_name_H-M   'P 1'
#
loop_
_entity.id
_entity.type
_entity.pdbx_description
1 polymer ?
#
loop_
_entity_poly.entity_id
_entity_poly.type
_entity_poly.pdbx_seq_one_letter_code
_entity_poly.pdbx_strand_id
1 'polypeptide(L)'
;LEAAPAGVRLHAIGDEGVPFRKIAETIGRGLEVPVTSVPPEEVTDHFGWLGHFAAVDMRASATLTRKLLDWQPVHPALIPDLEAGHYFRTA
;
A
#
# COMPACT_ATOMS: atom_id res chain seq x y z
N LEU A 1 -17.84 -7.65 9.31
CA LEU A 1 -17.21 -7.45 10.64
C LEU A 1 -17.97 -8.15 11.77
N GLU A 2 -19.27 -8.40 11.61
CA GLU A 2 -20.17 -8.85 12.69
C GLU A 2 -19.94 -10.30 13.16
N ALA A 3 -19.21 -11.13 12.40
CA ALA A 3 -18.89 -12.51 12.77
C ALA A 3 -17.57 -12.65 13.56
N ALA A 4 -16.80 -11.57 13.73
CA ALA A 4 -15.53 -11.64 14.44
C ALA A 4 -15.76 -11.76 15.95
N PRO A 5 -15.13 -12.72 16.67
CA PRO A 5 -15.23 -12.81 18.12
C PRO A 5 -14.73 -11.52 18.81
N ALA A 6 -15.28 -11.20 19.98
CA ALA A 6 -14.82 -10.05 20.73
C ALA A 6 -13.32 -10.14 21.07
N GLY A 7 -12.61 -9.01 20.96
CA GLY A 7 -11.18 -8.92 21.31
C GLY A 7 -10.20 -9.39 20.22
N VAL A 8 -10.67 -9.86 19.06
CA VAL A 8 -9.77 -10.21 17.96
C VAL A 8 -9.27 -8.98 17.20
N ARG A 9 -8.02 -9.03 16.75
CA ARG A 9 -7.44 -8.05 15.82
C ARG A 9 -7.43 -8.65 14.42
N LEU A 10 -7.84 -7.85 13.44
CA LEU A 10 -7.94 -8.27 12.04
C LEU A 10 -7.00 -7.41 11.19
N HIS A 11 -6.29 -8.04 10.25
CA HIS A 11 -5.59 -7.35 9.18
C HIS A 11 -6.48 -7.36 7.93
N ALA A 12 -7.09 -6.23 7.62
CA ALA A 12 -7.92 -6.04 6.43
C ALA A 12 -7.07 -5.57 5.24
N ILE A 13 -6.08 -6.37 4.87
CA ILE A 13 -5.11 -6.06 3.81
C ILE A 13 -5.41 -6.90 2.56
N GLY A 14 -5.53 -6.22 1.41
CA GLY A 14 -5.74 -6.87 0.11
C GLY A 14 -4.44 -7.39 -0.49
N ASP A 15 -3.45 -6.50 -0.58
CA ASP A 15 -2.13 -6.77 -1.14
C ASP A 15 -1.08 -6.98 -0.04
N GLU A 16 -0.40 -8.12 -0.07
CA GLU A 16 0.67 -8.39 0.89
C GLU A 16 2.03 -7.92 0.35
N GLY A 17 2.61 -6.89 0.96
CA GLY A 17 4.00 -6.49 0.75
C GLY A 17 4.30 -5.86 -0.62
N VAL A 18 3.50 -4.87 -1.05
CA VAL A 18 3.80 -4.10 -2.26
C VAL A 18 5.06 -3.24 -2.04
N PRO A 19 6.12 -3.40 -2.85
CA PRO A 19 7.33 -2.60 -2.67
C PRO A 19 7.06 -1.11 -2.89
N PHE A 20 7.53 -0.26 -1.97
CA PHE A 20 7.29 1.19 -2.03
C PHE A 20 7.85 1.81 -3.33
N ARG A 21 9.01 1.31 -3.78
CA ARG A 21 9.60 1.64 -5.09
C ARG A 21 8.64 1.38 -6.25
N LYS A 22 7.92 0.25 -6.25
CA LYS A 22 7.01 -0.10 -7.36
C LYS A 22 5.79 0.83 -7.41
N ILE A 23 5.32 1.28 -6.24
CA ILE A 23 4.27 2.30 -6.15
C ILE A 23 4.77 3.61 -6.76
N ALA A 24 5.94 4.10 -6.33
CA ALA A 24 6.54 5.32 -6.87
C ALA A 24 6.79 5.27 -8.39
N GLU A 25 7.37 4.17 -8.90
CA GLU A 25 7.58 3.97 -10.34
C GLU A 25 6.27 3.95 -11.13
N THR A 26 5.20 3.39 -10.58
CA THR A 26 3.90 3.32 -11.26
C THR A 26 3.23 4.68 -11.32
N ILE A 27 3.31 5.45 -10.23
CA ILE A 27 2.85 6.85 -10.21
C ILE A 27 3.67 7.71 -11.17
N GLY A 28 5.01 7.59 -11.14
CA GLY A 28 5.89 8.36 -12.01
C GLY A 28 5.64 8.11 -13.50
N ARG A 29 5.41 6.85 -13.90
CA ARG A 29 4.98 6.52 -15.27
C ARG A 29 3.63 7.15 -15.61
N GLY A 30 2.66 7.09 -14.70
CA GLY A 30 1.32 7.63 -14.92
C GLY A 30 1.27 9.15 -15.06
N LEU A 31 2.19 9.86 -14.39
CA LEU A 31 2.31 11.33 -14.42
C LEU A 31 3.39 11.84 -15.37
N GLU A 32 4.13 10.95 -16.05
CA GLU A 32 5.28 11.29 -16.91
C GLU A 32 6.38 12.09 -16.19
N VAL A 33 6.68 11.74 -14.93
CA VAL A 33 7.72 12.37 -14.12
C VAL A 33 8.82 11.38 -13.70
N PRO A 34 10.09 11.83 -13.57
CA PRO A 34 11.16 10.96 -13.11
C PRO A 34 10.96 10.53 -11.65
N VAL A 35 11.41 9.33 -11.32
CA VAL A 35 11.44 8.80 -9.95
C VAL A 35 12.87 8.75 -9.46
N THR A 36 13.11 9.27 -8.27
CA THR A 36 14.43 9.30 -7.62
C THR A 36 14.41 8.51 -6.31
N SER A 37 15.58 8.01 -5.92
CA SER A 37 15.76 7.42 -4.59
C SER A 37 16.05 8.52 -3.59
N VAL A 38 15.50 8.41 -2.39
CA VAL A 38 15.82 9.27 -1.25
C VAL A 38 16.79 8.52 -0.33
N PRO A 39 17.95 9.08 0.03
CA PRO A 39 18.87 8.48 1.00
C PRO A 39 18.21 8.31 2.37
N PRO A 40 18.48 7.22 3.12
CA PRO A 40 17.88 6.96 4.43
C PRO A 40 17.97 8.13 5.42
N GLU A 41 19.10 8.86 5.41
CA GLU A 41 19.37 10.02 6.25
C GLU A 41 18.48 11.24 5.91
N GLU A 42 17.94 11.31 4.70
CA GLU A 42 17.10 12.41 4.23
C GLU A 42 15.59 12.07 4.24
N VAL A 43 15.21 10.81 4.50
CA VAL A 43 13.82 10.34 4.39
C VAL A 43 12.86 11.13 5.31
N THR A 44 13.30 11.47 6.51
CA THR A 44 12.46 12.24 7.46
C THR A 44 12.26 13.67 7.00
N ASP A 45 13.29 14.32 6.44
CA ASP A 45 13.16 15.68 5.92
C ASP A 45 12.32 15.71 4.65
N HIS A 46 12.44 14.69 3.80
CA HIS A 46 11.68 14.58 2.55
C HIS A 46 10.19 14.29 2.77
N PHE A 47 9.86 13.33 3.64
CA PHE A 47 8.47 12.89 3.87
C PHE A 47 7.83 13.49 5.13
N GLY A 48 8.56 14.28 5.91
CA GLY A 48 8.09 14.85 7.17
C GLY A 48 7.65 13.78 8.16
N TRP A 49 6.43 13.93 8.69
CA TRP A 49 5.86 13.00 9.67
C TRP A 49 5.72 11.55 9.14
N LEU A 50 5.67 11.36 7.81
CA LEU A 50 5.62 10.05 7.18
C LEU A 50 6.98 9.38 7.05
N GLY A 51 8.09 10.11 7.27
CA GLY A 51 9.43 9.61 6.99
C GLY A 51 9.78 8.34 7.74
N HIS A 52 9.38 8.24 9.02
CA HIS A 52 9.57 7.00 9.77
C HIS A 52 8.92 5.80 9.07
N PHE A 53 7.69 5.93 8.59
CA PHE A 53 6.95 4.86 7.90
C PHE A 53 7.51 4.57 6.51
N ALA A 54 8.02 5.57 5.80
CA ALA A 54 8.66 5.41 4.49
C ALA A 54 10.03 4.69 4.61
N ALA A 55 10.70 4.79 5.75
CA ALA A 55 12.01 4.19 6.01
C ALA A 55 11.96 2.72 6.46
N VAL A 56 10.80 2.21 6.87
CA VAL A 56 10.68 0.86 7.44
C VAL A 56 9.86 -0.06 6.56
N ASP A 57 10.24 -1.34 6.52
CA ASP A 57 9.44 -2.38 5.86
C ASP A 57 8.32 -2.86 6.81
N MET A 58 7.07 -2.54 6.46
CA MET A 58 5.88 -2.89 7.25
C MET A 58 5.05 -3.94 6.52
N ARG A 59 5.42 -5.21 6.69
CA ARG A 59 4.71 -6.33 6.08
C ARG A 59 3.63 -6.87 7.02
N ALA A 60 2.41 -6.95 6.50
CA ALA A 60 1.28 -7.59 7.17
C ALA A 60 0.65 -8.64 6.26
N SER A 61 -0.06 -9.60 6.85
CA SER A 61 -0.81 -10.63 6.11
C SER A 61 -2.26 -10.67 6.57
N ALA A 62 -3.17 -10.95 5.63
CA ALA A 62 -4.59 -11.17 5.91
C ALA A 62 -4.93 -12.64 6.18
N THR A 63 -3.95 -13.56 6.18
CA THR A 63 -4.19 -15.01 6.27
C THR A 63 -5.14 -15.40 7.40
N LEU A 64 -4.96 -14.86 8.60
CA LEU A 64 -5.83 -15.15 9.75
C LEU A 64 -7.22 -14.54 9.59
N THR A 65 -7.31 -13.30 9.10
CA THR A 65 -8.59 -12.64 8.80
C THR A 65 -9.42 -13.46 7.82
N ARG A 66 -8.80 -13.92 6.73
CA ARG A 66 -9.47 -14.73 5.69
C ARG A 66 -9.94 -16.06 6.25
N LYS A 67 -9.09 -16.77 7.01
CA LYS A 67 -9.46 -18.04 7.65
C LYS A 67 -10.59 -17.89 8.67
N LEU A 68 -10.58 -16.81 9.44
CA LEU A 68 -11.57 -16.59 10.51
C LEU A 68 -12.93 -16.20 9.96
N LEU A 69 -12.96 -15.39 8.91
CA LEU A 69 -14.19 -14.73 8.44
C LEU A 69 -14.66 -15.21 7.07
N ASP A 70 -13.94 -16.15 6.43
CA ASP A 70 -14.10 -16.52 5.02
C ASP A 70 -14.12 -15.28 4.09
N TRP A 71 -13.39 -14.25 4.49
CA TRP A 71 -13.36 -12.97 3.79
C TRP A 71 -12.32 -12.98 2.68
N GLN A 72 -12.64 -12.31 1.57
CA GLN A 72 -11.70 -12.06 0.47
C GLN A 72 -11.86 -10.62 -0.07
N PRO A 73 -10.75 -9.94 -0.46
CA PRO A 73 -10.82 -8.67 -1.18
C PRO A 73 -11.56 -8.85 -2.51
N VAL A 74 -12.36 -7.85 -2.87
CA VAL A 74 -13.19 -7.87 -4.10
C VAL A 74 -12.77 -6.82 -5.13
N HIS A 75 -11.80 -5.97 -4.78
CA HIS A 75 -11.28 -4.93 -5.65
C HIS A 75 -9.88 -5.30 -6.16
N PRO A 76 -9.42 -4.67 -7.25
CA PRO A 76 -8.08 -4.89 -7.76
C PRO A 76 -7.00 -4.61 -6.72
N ALA A 77 -5.86 -5.27 -6.91
CA ALA A 77 -4.61 -4.94 -6.24
C ALA A 77 -4.17 -3.50 -6.57
N LEU A 78 -3.40 -2.88 -5.67
CA LEU A 78 -2.96 -1.49 -5.79
C LEU A 78 -2.27 -1.18 -7.13
N ILE A 79 -1.33 -2.02 -7.57
CA ILE A 79 -0.58 -1.75 -8.80
C ILE A 79 -1.49 -1.83 -10.04
N PRO A 80 -2.28 -2.91 -10.26
CA PRO A 80 -3.28 -2.92 -11.34
C PRO A 80 -4.27 -1.76 -11.30
N ASP A 81 -4.67 -1.32 -10.11
CA ASP A 81 -5.60 -0.20 -9.95
C ASP A 81 -4.97 1.14 -10.37
N LEU A 82 -3.72 1.39 -9.99
CA LEU A 82 -2.96 2.54 -10.47
C LEU A 82 -2.77 2.48 -11.99
N GLU A 83 -2.47 1.31 -12.55
CA GLU A 83 -2.25 1.10 -13.99
C GLU A 83 -3.54 1.24 -14.82
N ALA A 84 -4.73 1.16 -14.21
CA ALA A 84 -5.99 1.48 -14.88
C ALA A 84 -6.09 2.97 -15.29
N GLY A 85 -5.18 3.82 -14.80
CA GLY A 85 -4.98 5.19 -15.27
C GLY A 85 -6.05 6.18 -14.79
N HIS A 86 -6.99 5.74 -13.96
CA HIS A 86 -8.08 6.58 -13.47
C HIS A 86 -7.60 7.70 -12.53
N TYR A 87 -6.42 7.53 -11.91
CA TYR A 87 -5.79 8.48 -11.00
C TYR A 87 -5.00 9.60 -11.71
N PHE A 88 -4.70 9.45 -12.99
CA PHE A 88 -3.79 10.35 -13.72
C PHE A 88 -4.50 11.20 -14.77
N ARG A 89 -5.81 11.01 -14.94
CA ARG A 89 -6.64 11.85 -15.81
C ARG A 89 -6.99 13.14 -15.07
N THR A 90 -6.80 14.27 -15.72
CA THR A 90 -7.39 15.54 -15.28
C THR A 90 -8.89 15.52 -15.62
N ALA A 91 -9.71 16.07 -14.72
CA ALA A 91 -11.16 16.18 -14.93
C ALA A 91 -11.51 17.07 -16.13
#